data_AF-A0A1G3J2E9-F1
#
_entry.id   AF-A0A1G3J2E9-F1
#
_cell.length_a   1.000
_cell.length_b   1.000
_cell.length_c   1.000
_cell.angle_alpha   90.00
_cell.angle_beta   90.00
_cell.angle_gamma   90.00
#
_symmetry.space_group_name_H-M   'P 1'
#
loop_
_entity.id
_entity.type
_entity.pdbx_description
1 polymer ?
#
loop_
_entity_poly.entity_id
_entity_poly.type
_entity_poly.pdbx_seq_one_letter_code
_entity_poly.pdbx_strand_id
1 'polypeptide(L)'
;MPNIYAICLTMLSCFLFYACGNKPFSTNSIHELQTNEVQTKKTSIVAKLKENAQLPIEERIALYHQLKKENFELYDFANETELTLYGYSFLWDNNLDDAIPIFGLIIAEFPNSANAYDSMGEAYLQAKDSAKALQFYSKSLQMNPDNFFAEDLIQKIKFPTIKPLTSKEKFSKIYDKKEYLADLDQLGQKLLSVHPHALKFISKDQFLKNIENKKSLITDKTTYAEFAWHCNAIIASIGCSHTASSTMQNDYHEFSILPIENSFPLQVRLINKQLFVVNPMNNADKVKVKDEILSINGIETQKLLSIIYDHTVSQANIQTAKTQRFNTFFAAQIPYALGLPKTFEIVVKEKNGSIQLHKATKMATELYDASINSCSNDLCFEIVEGNTAVLTIASFNYYEWNNYAVFKSFLDSSMKEINNKKIKNLLIDVRYNRGGSQYPSIYLLQHLMDKSFTYYSKVESEGKTDKNYGEDVFHPVENRFKGKVYFLMDGNGHSTTGHFMSLVKVHNLGTIIGEELGSNQFCTAGQTLFRLRNTKFVISSANNTHVSIATKLPDNVGILPDIFLTQSIDDYLNRVDAVKNYALKLIRK
;
A
#
# COMPACT_ATOMS: atom_id res chain seq x y z
N MET A 1 13.62 32.86 20.83
CA MET A 1 12.30 32.45 20.30
C MET A 1 12.28 32.76 18.81
N PRO A 2 12.41 31.75 17.94
CA PRO A 2 11.89 31.87 16.58
C PRO A 2 11.07 30.64 16.11
N ASN A 3 10.09 30.94 15.26
CA ASN A 3 9.48 30.13 14.19
C ASN A 3 8.81 28.77 14.51
N ILE A 4 7.50 28.86 14.79
CA ILE A 4 6.53 27.75 14.74
C ILE A 4 6.00 27.49 13.31
N TYR A 5 6.29 28.36 12.32
CA TYR A 5 5.69 28.29 10.98
C TYR A 5 6.36 27.31 10.00
N ALA A 6 7.57 26.80 10.27
CA ALA A 6 8.28 25.91 9.35
C ALA A 6 7.78 24.44 9.37
N ILE A 7 7.00 24.04 10.39
CA ILE A 7 6.55 22.65 10.57
C ILE A 7 5.20 22.39 9.85
N CYS A 8 4.45 23.43 9.47
CA CYS A 8 3.18 23.25 8.74
C CYS A 8 3.34 22.87 7.26
N LEU A 9 4.44 23.26 6.59
CA LEU A 9 4.58 23.06 5.15
C LEU A 9 4.83 21.59 4.74
N THR A 10 5.42 20.77 5.61
CA THR A 10 5.72 19.37 5.31
C THR A 10 4.56 18.41 5.60
N MET A 11 3.55 18.85 6.37
CA MET A 11 2.36 18.05 6.65
C MET A 11 1.24 18.28 5.62
N LEU A 12 1.10 19.47 5.04
CA LEU A 12 -0.02 19.78 4.14
C LEU A 12 0.16 19.35 2.67
N SER A 13 1.39 19.17 2.18
CA SER A 13 1.62 18.76 0.78
C SER A 13 1.23 17.30 0.49
N CYS A 14 0.93 16.51 1.52
CA CYS A 14 0.63 15.07 1.41
C CYS A 14 -0.87 14.72 1.40
N PHE A 15 -1.78 15.67 1.62
CA PHE A 15 -3.22 15.38 1.77
C PHE A 15 -4.05 15.54 0.49
N LEU A 16 -3.50 16.14 -0.57
CA LEU A 16 -4.21 16.31 -1.86
C LEU A 16 -4.44 15.02 -2.65
N PHE A 17 -3.81 13.90 -2.27
CA PHE A 17 -4.06 12.60 -2.91
C PHE A 17 -5.24 11.81 -2.29
N TYR A 18 -5.90 12.31 -1.24
CA TYR A 18 -6.95 11.56 -0.52
C TYR A 18 -8.39 12.00 -0.77
N ALA A 19 -8.62 12.99 -1.64
CA ALA A 19 -9.98 13.45 -1.99
C ALA A 19 -10.45 13.01 -3.39
N CYS A 20 -9.72 12.14 -4.09
CA CYS A 20 -10.20 11.53 -5.34
C CYS A 20 -11.07 10.30 -5.03
N GLY A 21 -12.30 10.53 -4.58
CA GLY A 21 -13.36 9.54 -4.65
C GLY A 21 -13.80 9.38 -6.10
N ASN A 22 -13.31 8.35 -6.80
CA ASN A 22 -13.89 7.96 -8.08
C ASN A 22 -15.30 7.41 -7.85
N LYS A 23 -16.32 8.14 -8.33
CA LYS A 23 -17.65 7.57 -8.60
C LYS A 23 -18.19 8.01 -9.97
N PRO A 24 -19.01 7.18 -10.61
CA PRO A 24 -19.15 7.15 -12.06
C PRO A 24 -20.14 8.18 -12.61
N PHE A 25 -19.81 8.66 -13.82
CA PHE A 25 -20.72 9.39 -14.68
C PHE A 25 -21.97 8.56 -15.00
N SER A 26 -23.16 9.12 -14.78
CA SER A 26 -24.40 8.60 -15.33
C SER A 26 -24.47 8.93 -16.82
N THR A 27 -24.60 7.92 -17.68
CA THR A 27 -24.92 8.14 -19.10
C THR A 27 -26.26 7.49 -19.41
N ASN A 28 -27.20 8.30 -19.88
CA ASN A 28 -28.32 7.83 -20.67
C ASN A 28 -28.36 8.66 -21.94
N SER A 29 -28.35 7.94 -23.07
CA SER A 29 -28.52 8.38 -24.47
C SER A 29 -27.30 9.13 -25.04
N ILE A 30 -26.76 8.83 -26.22
CA ILE A 30 -27.39 8.42 -27.49
C ILE A 30 -26.38 7.59 -28.33
N HIS A 31 -26.86 6.49 -28.93
CA HIS A 31 -26.24 5.86 -30.09
C HIS A 31 -26.71 6.62 -31.35
N GLU A 32 -25.79 7.12 -32.19
CA GLU A 32 -25.84 6.94 -33.66
C GLU A 32 -24.66 7.63 -34.39
N LEU A 33 -23.91 6.78 -35.11
CA LEU A 33 -23.18 7.00 -36.37
C LEU A 33 -22.00 8.00 -36.48
N GLN A 34 -20.79 7.39 -36.48
CA GLN A 34 -19.64 7.64 -37.35
C GLN A 34 -19.46 9.04 -37.98
N THR A 35 -18.55 9.83 -37.40
CA THR A 35 -17.55 10.61 -38.15
C THR A 35 -16.27 10.72 -37.32
N ASN A 36 -15.12 10.56 -37.98
CA ASN A 36 -13.79 10.80 -37.40
C ASN A 36 -13.67 12.27 -36.94
N GLU A 37 -13.92 12.55 -35.66
CA GLU A 37 -13.46 13.78 -35.03
C GLU A 37 -12.28 13.46 -34.12
N VAL A 38 -11.13 14.05 -34.46
CA VAL A 38 -10.02 14.20 -33.52
C VAL A 38 -10.59 14.87 -32.28
N GLN A 39 -10.74 14.13 -31.19
CA GLN A 39 -11.19 14.69 -29.92
C GLN A 39 -10.12 15.68 -29.47
N THR A 40 -10.29 16.95 -29.85
CA THR A 40 -9.39 18.04 -29.46
C THR A 40 -9.46 18.13 -27.95
N LYS A 41 -8.36 17.74 -27.28
CA LYS A 41 -8.22 17.85 -25.83
C LYS A 41 -8.53 19.29 -25.42
N LYS A 42 -9.59 19.47 -24.63
CA LYS A 42 -9.98 20.79 -24.12
C LYS A 42 -8.82 21.42 -23.34
N THR A 43 -8.68 22.74 -23.46
CA THR A 43 -7.63 23.50 -22.79
C THR A 43 -7.99 23.73 -21.33
N SER A 44 -7.02 23.74 -20.42
CA SER A 44 -7.26 24.03 -18.99
C SER A 44 -7.88 25.43 -18.82
N ILE A 45 -9.00 25.52 -18.11
CA ILE A 45 -9.61 26.82 -17.79
C ILE A 45 -8.77 27.56 -16.75
N VAL A 46 -8.18 26.83 -15.80
CA VAL A 46 -7.28 27.41 -14.78
C VAL A 46 -6.03 28.01 -15.38
N ALA A 47 -5.44 27.39 -16.41
CA ALA A 47 -4.33 27.99 -17.14
C ALA A 47 -4.72 29.36 -17.72
N LYS A 48 -5.93 29.47 -18.29
CA LYS A 48 -6.43 30.72 -18.84
C LYS A 48 -6.68 31.79 -17.76
N LEU A 49 -7.19 31.39 -16.60
CA LEU A 49 -7.34 32.28 -15.45
C LEU A 49 -5.98 32.79 -14.94
N LYS A 50 -4.95 31.93 -14.92
CA LYS A 50 -3.58 32.28 -14.53
C LYS A 50 -2.89 33.23 -15.51
N GLU A 51 -3.17 33.12 -16.82
CA GLU A 51 -2.72 34.12 -17.81
C GLU A 51 -3.28 35.52 -17.52
N ASN A 52 -4.36 35.62 -16.75
CA ASN A 52 -5.02 36.86 -16.37
C ASN A 52 -4.86 37.17 -14.87
N ALA A 53 -3.77 36.70 -14.25
CA ALA A 53 -3.51 36.86 -12.81
C ALA A 53 -3.39 38.33 -12.35
N GLN A 54 -3.19 39.28 -13.27
CA GLN A 54 -3.21 40.72 -13.00
C GLN A 54 -4.60 41.28 -12.70
N LEU A 55 -5.67 40.56 -13.07
CA LEU A 55 -7.05 41.00 -12.82
C LEU A 55 -7.47 40.65 -11.38
N PRO A 56 -8.34 41.47 -10.74
CA PRO A 56 -9.02 41.09 -9.50
C PRO A 56 -9.69 39.72 -9.60
N ILE A 57 -9.83 39.01 -8.47
CA ILE A 57 -10.38 37.64 -8.48
C ILE A 57 -11.81 37.58 -9.02
N GLU A 58 -12.62 38.61 -8.76
CA GLU A 58 -13.99 38.74 -9.23
C GLU A 58 -14.04 38.87 -10.75
N GLU A 59 -13.11 39.61 -11.36
CA GLU A 59 -13.00 39.74 -12.82
C GLU A 59 -12.54 38.43 -13.46
N ARG A 60 -11.65 37.68 -12.79
CA ARG A 60 -11.26 36.33 -13.24
C ARG A 60 -12.44 35.36 -13.17
N ILE A 61 -13.28 35.43 -12.15
CA ILE A 61 -14.50 34.61 -12.04
C ILE A 61 -15.53 35.02 -13.12
N ALA A 62 -15.69 36.32 -13.39
CA ALA A 62 -16.53 36.79 -14.49
C ALA A 62 -16.04 36.27 -15.84
N LEU A 63 -14.71 36.28 -16.07
CA LEU A 63 -14.08 35.69 -17.24
C LEU A 63 -14.35 34.19 -17.35
N TYR A 64 -14.27 33.44 -16.24
CA TYR A 64 -14.64 32.01 -16.22
C TYR A 64 -16.06 31.80 -16.77
N HIS A 65 -17.05 32.55 -16.27
CA HIS A 65 -18.43 32.41 -16.71
C HIS A 65 -18.65 32.85 -18.16
N GLN A 66 -17.96 33.91 -18.59
CA GLN A 66 -17.98 34.36 -19.99
C GLN A 66 -17.45 33.26 -20.90
N LEU A 67 -16.26 32.72 -20.62
CA LEU A 67 -15.65 31.65 -21.41
C LEU A 67 -16.49 30.38 -21.38
N LYS A 68 -17.18 30.07 -20.27
CA LYS A 68 -18.10 28.93 -20.20
C LYS A 68 -19.28 29.09 -21.16
N LYS A 69 -19.78 30.31 -21.32
CA LYS A 69 -20.89 30.62 -22.24
C LYS A 69 -20.43 30.67 -23.71
N GLU A 70 -19.27 31.27 -23.96
CA GLU A 70 -18.81 31.61 -25.32
C GLU A 70 -17.87 30.56 -25.92
N ASN A 71 -17.19 29.77 -25.09
CA ASN A 71 -16.10 28.87 -25.48
C ASN A 71 -16.15 27.51 -24.75
N PHE A 72 -17.34 26.97 -24.48
CA PHE A 72 -17.56 25.71 -23.76
C PHE A 72 -16.81 24.50 -24.36
N GLU A 73 -16.69 24.44 -25.69
CA GLU A 73 -15.97 23.34 -26.36
C GLU A 73 -14.46 23.50 -26.37
N LEU A 74 -13.94 24.70 -26.10
CA LEU A 74 -12.51 24.98 -26.13
C LEU A 74 -11.84 24.71 -24.78
N TYR A 75 -12.52 24.99 -23.67
CA TYR A 75 -11.95 24.88 -22.32
C TYR A 75 -12.63 23.80 -21.48
N ASP A 76 -11.87 23.16 -20.60
CA ASP A 76 -12.35 22.12 -19.71
C ASP A 76 -12.97 22.71 -18.43
N PHE A 77 -14.29 22.83 -18.41
CA PHE A 77 -15.05 23.30 -17.24
C PHE A 77 -15.46 22.16 -16.30
N ALA A 78 -15.22 20.90 -16.66
CA ALA A 78 -15.66 19.73 -15.89
C ALA A 78 -14.61 19.26 -14.86
N ASN A 79 -13.37 19.74 -15.00
CA ASN A 79 -12.27 19.37 -14.12
C ASN A 79 -12.30 20.17 -12.79
N GLU A 80 -13.06 19.66 -11.83
CA GLU A 80 -13.10 20.20 -10.46
C GLU A 80 -11.69 20.28 -9.84
N THR A 81 -10.85 19.26 -10.04
CA THR A 81 -9.54 19.15 -9.41
C THR A 81 -8.63 20.31 -9.76
N GLU A 82 -8.58 20.75 -11.02
CA GLU A 82 -7.73 21.90 -11.39
C GLU A 82 -8.19 23.19 -10.71
N LEU A 83 -9.51 23.44 -10.63
CA LEU A 83 -10.07 24.61 -9.96
C LEU A 83 -9.82 24.56 -8.45
N THR A 84 -9.99 23.39 -7.83
CA THR A 84 -9.68 23.18 -6.41
C THR A 84 -8.21 23.49 -6.11
N LEU A 85 -7.27 22.99 -6.93
CA LEU A 85 -5.85 23.31 -6.79
C LEU A 85 -5.56 24.81 -6.99
N TYR A 86 -6.32 25.48 -7.86
CA TYR A 86 -6.23 26.93 -8.01
C TYR A 86 -6.67 27.66 -6.75
N GLY A 87 -7.78 27.28 -6.12
CA GLY A 87 -8.22 27.81 -4.82
C GLY A 87 -7.19 27.59 -3.71
N TYR A 88 -6.63 26.37 -3.60
CA TYR A 88 -5.59 26.06 -2.62
C TYR A 88 -4.30 26.86 -2.85
N SER A 89 -3.96 27.23 -4.09
CA SER A 89 -2.78 28.08 -4.34
C SER A 89 -2.86 29.41 -3.60
N PHE A 90 -4.04 30.04 -3.56
CA PHE A 90 -4.27 31.26 -2.77
C PHE A 90 -4.34 30.99 -1.27
N LEU A 91 -4.99 29.88 -0.86
CA LEU A 91 -5.11 29.52 0.55
C LEU A 91 -3.74 29.29 1.21
N TRP A 92 -2.84 28.60 0.52
CA TRP A 92 -1.46 28.35 0.98
C TRP A 92 -0.63 29.62 1.08
N ASP A 93 -0.87 30.60 0.21
CA ASP A 93 -0.29 31.94 0.28
C ASP A 93 -0.97 32.82 1.34
N ASN A 94 -1.94 32.28 2.08
CA ASN A 94 -2.77 33.00 3.03
C ASN A 94 -3.53 34.19 2.41
N ASN A 95 -3.77 34.15 1.10
CA ASN A 95 -4.59 35.10 0.37
C ASN A 95 -6.07 34.66 0.42
N LEU A 96 -6.73 34.97 1.53
CA LEU A 96 -8.11 34.56 1.78
C LEU A 96 -9.13 35.31 0.91
N ASP A 97 -8.80 36.53 0.51
CA ASP A 97 -9.64 37.38 -0.34
C ASP A 97 -9.81 36.77 -1.73
N ASP A 98 -8.80 36.06 -2.24
CA ASP A 98 -8.90 35.31 -3.50
C ASP A 98 -9.36 33.85 -3.33
N ALA A 99 -8.95 33.19 -2.25
CA ALA A 99 -9.26 31.78 -2.02
C ALA A 99 -10.77 31.53 -1.84
N ILE A 100 -11.44 32.33 -0.99
CA ILE A 100 -12.86 32.14 -0.66
C ILE A 100 -13.76 32.31 -1.91
N PRO A 101 -13.60 33.35 -2.75
CA PRO A 101 -14.38 33.45 -3.99
C PRO A 101 -14.17 32.28 -4.95
N ILE A 102 -12.95 31.75 -5.09
CA ILE A 102 -12.70 30.58 -5.94
C ILE A 102 -13.37 29.33 -5.39
N PHE A 103 -13.30 29.08 -4.08
CA PHE A 103 -14.07 27.98 -3.49
C PHE A 103 -15.58 28.20 -3.64
N GLY A 104 -16.05 29.45 -3.64
CA GLY A 104 -17.44 29.80 -3.93
C GLY A 104 -17.85 29.44 -5.36
N LEU A 105 -16.99 29.74 -6.34
CA LEU A 105 -17.15 29.31 -7.72
C LEU A 105 -17.22 27.77 -7.82
N ILE A 106 -16.31 27.05 -7.16
CA ILE A 106 -16.28 25.59 -7.17
C ILE A 106 -17.59 25.01 -6.59
N ILE A 107 -18.12 25.55 -5.49
CA ILE A 107 -19.41 25.10 -4.94
C ILE A 107 -20.57 25.38 -5.92
N ALA A 108 -20.56 26.51 -6.63
CA ALA A 108 -21.59 26.84 -7.61
C ALA A 108 -21.57 25.88 -8.82
N GLU A 109 -20.38 25.49 -9.26
CA GLU A 109 -20.17 24.61 -10.41
C GLU A 109 -20.32 23.11 -10.06
N PHE A 110 -19.95 22.75 -8.83
CA PHE A 110 -19.96 21.38 -8.31
C PHE A 110 -20.74 21.28 -6.99
N PRO A 111 -22.05 21.59 -6.96
CA PRO A 111 -22.84 21.67 -5.73
C PRO A 111 -23.01 20.32 -5.00
N ASN A 112 -22.65 19.22 -5.65
CA ASN A 112 -22.67 17.87 -5.07
C ASN A 112 -21.27 17.39 -4.63
N SER A 113 -20.24 18.23 -4.73
CA SER A 113 -18.89 17.89 -4.27
C SER A 113 -18.73 18.16 -2.78
N ALA A 114 -18.62 17.10 -1.98
CA ALA A 114 -18.26 17.23 -0.56
C ALA A 114 -16.88 17.90 -0.37
N ASN A 115 -15.96 17.72 -1.33
CA ASN A 115 -14.62 18.32 -1.31
C ASN A 115 -14.70 19.85 -1.43
N ALA A 116 -15.55 20.38 -2.33
CA ALA A 116 -15.77 21.82 -2.46
C ALA A 116 -16.21 22.49 -1.15
N TYR A 117 -17.14 21.85 -0.41
CA TYR A 117 -17.56 22.33 0.91
C TYR A 117 -16.46 22.17 1.97
N ASP A 118 -15.62 21.14 1.89
CA ASP A 118 -14.50 20.94 2.81
C ASP A 118 -13.45 22.06 2.65
N SER A 119 -13.02 22.33 1.40
CA SER A 119 -12.06 23.39 1.09
C SER A 119 -12.55 24.78 1.50
N MET A 120 -13.85 25.06 1.33
CA MET A 120 -14.45 26.30 1.83
C MET A 120 -14.43 26.35 3.37
N GLY A 121 -14.66 25.22 4.05
CA GLY A 121 -14.51 25.11 5.49
C GLY A 121 -13.10 25.43 5.97
N GLU A 122 -12.08 24.94 5.26
CA GLU A 122 -10.66 25.26 5.53
C GLU A 122 -10.36 26.74 5.38
N ALA A 123 -10.83 27.35 4.29
CA ALA A 123 -10.65 28.78 4.06
C ALA A 123 -11.25 29.63 5.18
N TYR A 124 -12.46 29.33 5.63
CA TYR A 124 -13.08 30.04 6.75
C TYR A 124 -12.41 29.76 8.10
N LEU A 125 -11.89 28.55 8.31
CA LEU A 125 -11.13 28.24 9.52
C LEU A 125 -9.82 29.05 9.58
N GLN A 126 -9.13 29.19 8.45
CA GLN A 126 -7.92 30.02 8.33
C GLN A 126 -8.25 31.52 8.47
N ALA A 127 -9.42 31.95 7.98
CA ALA A 127 -9.98 33.28 8.23
C ALA A 127 -10.44 33.52 9.68
N LYS A 128 -10.34 32.50 10.56
CA LYS A 128 -10.80 32.52 11.96
C LYS A 128 -12.31 32.72 12.11
N ASP A 129 -13.09 32.45 11.06
CA ASP A 129 -14.56 32.41 11.10
C ASP A 129 -15.01 30.98 11.40
N SER A 130 -14.95 30.61 12.68
CA SER A 130 -15.33 29.27 13.15
C SER A 130 -16.80 28.93 12.87
N ALA A 131 -17.69 29.94 12.77
CA ALA A 131 -19.11 29.70 12.53
C ALA A 131 -19.35 29.22 11.10
N LYS A 132 -18.76 29.91 10.12
CA LYS A 132 -18.83 29.48 8.72
C LYS A 132 -18.04 28.21 8.48
N ALA A 133 -16.84 28.08 9.05
CA ALA A 133 -16.08 26.84 8.96
C ALA A 133 -16.92 25.63 9.41
N LEU A 134 -17.60 25.74 10.56
CA LEU A 134 -18.48 24.70 11.08
C LEU A 134 -19.64 24.37 10.13
N GLN A 135 -20.26 25.38 9.52
CA GLN A 135 -21.34 25.21 8.54
C GLN A 135 -20.87 24.40 7.32
N PHE A 136 -19.74 24.80 6.73
CA PHE A 136 -19.20 24.18 5.52
C PHE A 136 -18.68 22.76 5.77
N TYR A 137 -17.92 22.53 6.85
CA TYR A 137 -17.52 21.18 7.24
C TYR A 137 -18.72 20.28 7.55
N SER A 138 -19.76 20.79 8.23
CA SER A 138 -20.95 19.99 8.51
C SER A 138 -21.68 19.58 7.23
N LYS A 139 -21.72 20.48 6.22
CA LYS A 139 -22.29 20.17 4.91
C LYS A 139 -21.45 19.12 4.16
N SER A 140 -20.12 19.27 4.17
CA SER A 140 -19.20 18.27 3.60
C SER A 140 -19.41 16.89 4.24
N LEU A 141 -19.44 16.81 5.57
CA LEU A 141 -19.62 15.56 6.30
C LEU A 141 -21.02 14.94 6.08
N GLN A 142 -22.06 15.77 5.89
CA GLN A 142 -23.40 15.28 5.54
C GLN A 142 -23.40 14.59 4.16
N MET A 143 -22.64 15.12 3.20
CA MET A 143 -22.56 14.61 1.84
C MET A 143 -21.61 13.41 1.73
N ASN A 144 -20.53 13.42 2.51
CA ASN A 144 -19.58 12.33 2.64
C ASN A 144 -19.37 11.98 4.13
N PRO A 145 -20.14 11.00 4.66
CA PRO A 145 -19.98 10.52 6.04
C PRO A 145 -18.60 9.94 6.35
N ASP A 146 -17.81 9.60 5.32
CA ASP A 146 -16.43 9.12 5.46
C ASP A 146 -15.39 10.28 5.39
N ASN A 147 -15.81 11.56 5.41
CA ASN A 147 -14.90 12.71 5.57
C ASN A 147 -14.44 12.88 7.02
N PHE A 148 -13.43 12.09 7.40
CA PHE A 148 -12.85 12.07 8.75
C PHE A 148 -12.19 13.38 9.15
N PHE A 149 -11.67 14.13 8.18
CA PHE A 149 -11.04 15.42 8.42
C PHE A 149 -12.07 16.47 8.85
N ALA A 150 -13.19 16.58 8.11
CA ALA A 150 -14.30 17.43 8.51
C ALA A 150 -14.84 17.04 9.89
N GLU A 151 -15.03 15.75 10.16
CA GLU A 151 -15.48 15.30 11.49
C GLU A 151 -14.54 15.77 12.61
N ASP A 152 -13.22 15.63 12.43
CA ASP A 152 -12.24 16.00 13.45
C ASP A 152 -12.17 17.53 13.64
N LEU A 153 -12.28 18.30 12.56
CA LEU A 153 -12.31 19.76 12.63
C LEU A 153 -13.60 20.29 13.26
N ILE A 154 -14.75 19.70 12.97
CA ILE A 154 -16.02 20.00 13.64
C ILE A 154 -15.87 19.80 15.15
N GLN A 155 -15.27 18.68 15.58
CA GLN A 155 -15.04 18.40 17.00
C GLN A 155 -14.09 19.43 17.62
N LYS A 156 -12.98 19.75 16.94
CA LYS A 156 -12.01 20.75 17.41
C LYS A 156 -12.61 22.15 17.54
N ILE A 157 -13.47 22.56 16.61
CA ILE A 157 -14.16 23.85 16.64
C ILE A 157 -15.17 23.90 17.79
N LYS A 158 -15.96 22.83 17.97
CA LYS A 158 -16.98 22.75 19.04
C LYS A 158 -16.37 22.62 20.43
N PHE A 159 -15.22 21.94 20.54
CA PHE A 159 -14.58 21.63 21.81
C PHE A 159 -13.09 21.99 21.79
N PRO A 160 -12.74 23.29 21.67
CA PRO A 160 -11.36 23.74 21.46
C PRO A 160 -10.43 23.48 22.65
N THR A 161 -10.99 23.18 23.82
CA THR A 161 -10.24 22.83 25.05
C THR A 161 -9.85 21.36 25.11
N ILE A 162 -10.48 20.49 24.30
CA ILE A 162 -10.13 19.07 24.22
C ILE A 162 -8.89 18.91 23.36
N LYS A 163 -7.80 18.44 23.96
CA LYS A 163 -6.56 18.14 23.24
C LYS A 163 -6.65 16.77 22.56
N PRO A 164 -6.13 16.61 21.33
CA PRO A 164 -5.94 15.29 20.73
C PRO A 164 -5.09 14.39 21.63
N LEU A 165 -5.42 13.11 21.67
CA LEU A 165 -4.63 12.12 22.41
C LEU A 165 -3.24 11.99 21.78
N THR A 166 -2.21 11.95 22.62
CA THR A 166 -0.89 11.46 22.20
C THR A 166 -0.96 9.97 21.83
N SER A 167 0.02 9.47 21.08
CA SER A 167 0.09 8.04 20.72
C SER A 167 0.04 7.12 21.96
N LYS A 168 0.71 7.50 23.05
CA LYS A 168 0.74 6.74 24.30
C LYS A 168 -0.61 6.76 25.02
N GLU A 169 -1.29 7.90 25.07
CA GLU A 169 -2.64 8.00 25.62
C GLU A 169 -3.65 7.22 24.78
N LYS A 170 -3.56 7.30 23.45
CA LYS A 170 -4.40 6.52 22.54
C LYS A 170 -4.17 5.03 22.72
N PHE A 171 -2.92 4.58 22.77
CA PHE A 171 -2.55 3.18 22.97
C PHE A 171 -3.23 2.55 24.19
N SER A 172 -3.26 3.26 25.33
CA SER A 172 -3.85 2.78 26.58
C SER A 172 -5.31 3.19 26.79
N LYS A 173 -5.93 3.93 25.85
CA LYS A 173 -7.30 4.40 26.01
C LYS A 173 -8.26 3.21 26.06
N ILE A 174 -9.22 3.26 26.99
CA ILE A 174 -10.34 2.33 27.09
C ILE A 174 -11.59 3.07 26.63
N TYR A 175 -12.37 2.44 25.75
CA TYR A 175 -13.68 2.90 25.29
C TYR A 175 -14.78 2.05 25.94
N ASP A 176 -16.03 2.49 25.85
CA ASP A 176 -17.14 1.69 26.38
C ASP A 176 -17.23 0.36 25.64
N LYS A 177 -17.48 -0.73 26.37
CA LYS A 177 -17.59 -2.07 25.77
C LYS A 177 -18.60 -2.10 24.61
N LYS A 178 -19.73 -1.41 24.76
CA LYS A 178 -20.76 -1.31 23.71
C LYS A 178 -20.22 -0.64 22.43
N GLU A 179 -19.34 0.35 22.56
CA GLU A 179 -18.71 1.05 21.43
C GLU A 179 -17.78 0.12 20.66
N TYR A 180 -16.94 -0.65 21.37
CA TYR A 180 -16.09 -1.67 20.73
C TYR A 180 -16.91 -2.73 19.99
N LEU A 181 -17.97 -3.23 20.61
CA LEU A 181 -18.84 -4.23 19.98
C LEU A 181 -19.50 -3.68 18.71
N ALA A 182 -20.02 -2.44 18.77
CA ALA A 182 -20.62 -1.78 17.62
C ALA A 182 -19.60 -1.53 16.48
N ASP A 183 -18.36 -1.16 16.83
CA ASP A 183 -17.29 -0.95 15.85
C ASP A 183 -16.84 -2.27 15.19
N LEU A 184 -16.82 -3.40 15.91
CA LEU A 184 -16.53 -4.72 15.30
C LEU A 184 -17.63 -5.14 14.31
N ASP A 185 -18.90 -4.88 14.65
CA ASP A 185 -20.02 -5.12 13.73
C ASP A 185 -19.91 -4.22 12.49
N GLN A 186 -19.60 -2.93 12.70
CA GLN A 186 -19.40 -1.98 11.60
C GLN A 186 -18.22 -2.37 10.70
N LEU A 187 -17.11 -2.83 11.28
CA LEU A 187 -15.95 -3.31 10.53
C LEU A 187 -16.34 -4.44 9.58
N GLY A 188 -17.04 -5.45 10.09
CA GLY A 188 -17.53 -6.56 9.28
C GLY A 188 -18.44 -6.09 8.15
N GLN A 189 -19.39 -5.20 8.44
CA GLN A 189 -20.32 -4.65 7.44
C GLN A 189 -19.59 -3.86 6.34
N LYS A 190 -18.69 -2.94 6.72
CA LYS A 190 -17.92 -2.12 5.76
C LYS A 190 -16.99 -2.98 4.90
N LEU A 191 -16.33 -3.99 5.46
CA LEU A 191 -15.51 -4.92 4.66
C LEU A 191 -16.36 -5.66 3.61
N LEU A 192 -17.56 -6.12 3.98
CA LEU A 192 -18.46 -6.81 3.05
C LEU A 192 -19.06 -5.88 1.98
N SER A 193 -19.24 -4.60 2.27
CA SER A 193 -19.86 -3.65 1.33
C SER A 193 -18.84 -2.95 0.42
N VAL A 194 -17.61 -2.73 0.88
CA VAL A 194 -16.57 -1.99 0.15
C VAL A 194 -15.67 -2.93 -0.64
N HIS A 195 -15.24 -4.05 -0.04
CA HIS A 195 -14.27 -4.93 -0.68
C HIS A 195 -14.92 -5.82 -1.74
N PRO A 196 -14.45 -5.83 -2.99
CA PRO A 196 -15.13 -6.53 -4.09
C PRO A 196 -15.17 -8.05 -3.90
N HIS A 197 -14.25 -8.60 -3.10
CA HIS A 197 -14.08 -10.04 -2.91
C HIS A 197 -13.81 -10.44 -1.44
N ALA A 198 -14.50 -9.83 -0.47
CA ALA A 198 -14.24 -10.05 0.97
C ALA A 198 -14.34 -11.53 1.41
N LEU A 199 -15.16 -12.31 0.71
CA LEU A 199 -15.47 -13.70 1.02
C LEU A 199 -14.82 -14.69 0.05
N LYS A 200 -13.78 -14.27 -0.70
CA LYS A 200 -13.12 -15.15 -1.68
C LYS A 200 -12.34 -16.30 -1.04
N PHE A 201 -11.67 -16.03 0.09
CA PHE A 201 -10.81 -16.99 0.77
C PHE A 201 -11.34 -17.42 2.15
N ILE A 202 -12.57 -17.03 2.48
CA ILE A 202 -13.23 -17.34 3.73
C ILE A 202 -14.74 -17.46 3.50
N SER A 203 -15.39 -18.46 4.11
CA SER A 203 -16.84 -18.56 4.03
C SER A 203 -17.51 -17.45 4.85
N LYS A 204 -18.71 -17.04 4.44
CA LYS A 204 -19.50 -16.04 5.18
C LYS A 204 -19.67 -16.44 6.65
N ASP A 205 -19.99 -17.70 6.91
CA ASP A 205 -20.22 -18.21 8.27
C ASP A 205 -18.94 -18.14 9.11
N GLN A 206 -17.79 -18.52 8.54
CA GLN A 206 -16.52 -18.43 9.26
C GLN A 206 -16.10 -16.98 9.49
N PHE A 207 -16.35 -16.08 8.53
CA PHE A 207 -16.08 -14.65 8.69
C PHE A 207 -16.93 -14.03 9.82
N LEU A 208 -18.24 -14.30 9.84
CA LEU A 208 -19.12 -13.84 10.91
C LEU A 208 -18.75 -14.46 12.27
N LYS A 209 -18.40 -15.75 12.29
CA LYS A 209 -17.90 -16.42 13.50
C LYS A 209 -16.60 -15.79 14.01
N ASN A 210 -15.70 -15.37 13.13
CA ASN A 210 -14.48 -14.66 13.53
C ASN A 210 -14.82 -13.35 14.24
N ILE A 211 -15.81 -12.60 13.75
CA ILE A 211 -16.26 -11.34 14.39
C ILE A 211 -16.83 -11.63 15.78
N GLU A 212 -17.74 -12.59 15.92
CA GLU A 212 -18.32 -12.95 17.22
C GLU A 212 -17.27 -13.49 18.21
N ASN A 213 -16.30 -14.26 17.72
CA ASN A 213 -15.18 -14.70 18.54
C ASN A 213 -14.32 -13.53 19.05
N LYS A 214 -14.15 -12.46 18.28
CA LYS A 214 -13.42 -11.26 18.76
C LYS A 214 -14.27 -10.42 19.69
N LYS A 215 -15.58 -10.32 19.46
CA LYS A 215 -16.53 -9.65 20.36
C LYS A 215 -16.54 -10.27 21.75
N SER A 216 -16.46 -11.61 21.86
CA SER A 216 -16.44 -12.30 23.16
C SER A 216 -15.18 -12.05 23.99
N LEU A 217 -14.09 -11.60 23.36
CA LEU A 217 -12.83 -11.23 24.03
C LEU A 217 -12.85 -9.79 24.58
N ILE A 218 -13.82 -8.96 24.20
CA ILE A 218 -13.91 -7.57 24.66
C ILE A 218 -14.42 -7.51 26.11
N THR A 219 -13.67 -6.80 26.94
CA THR A 219 -13.98 -6.54 28.36
C THR A 219 -14.00 -5.04 28.63
N ASP A 220 -14.48 -4.63 29.81
CA ASP A 220 -14.46 -3.23 30.24
C ASP A 220 -13.04 -2.70 30.53
N LYS A 221 -12.02 -3.56 30.38
CA LYS A 221 -10.59 -3.22 30.52
C LYS A 221 -9.85 -3.23 29.19
N THR A 222 -10.51 -3.58 28.08
CA THR A 222 -9.88 -3.67 26.76
C THR A 222 -9.41 -2.29 26.31
N THR A 223 -8.12 -2.18 26.06
CA THR A 223 -7.47 -0.98 25.53
C THR A 223 -7.66 -0.88 24.01
N TYR A 224 -7.48 0.32 23.47
CA TYR A 224 -7.49 0.57 22.02
C TYR A 224 -6.49 -0.33 21.29
N ALA A 225 -5.30 -0.56 21.87
CA ALA A 225 -4.29 -1.42 21.28
C ALA A 225 -4.78 -2.87 21.14
N GLU A 226 -5.39 -3.44 22.18
CA GLU A 226 -5.97 -4.78 22.14
C GLU A 226 -7.15 -4.86 21.15
N PHE A 227 -8.00 -3.82 21.11
CA PHE A 227 -9.07 -3.70 20.14
C PHE A 227 -8.56 -3.66 18.69
N ALA A 228 -7.51 -2.87 18.41
CA ALA A 228 -6.87 -2.79 17.10
C ALA A 228 -6.33 -4.16 16.67
N TRP A 229 -5.73 -4.92 17.61
CA TRP A 229 -5.32 -6.30 17.36
C TRP A 229 -6.51 -7.17 16.94
N HIS A 230 -7.64 -7.10 17.65
CA HIS A 230 -8.84 -7.84 17.26
C HIS A 230 -9.37 -7.46 15.86
N CYS A 231 -9.33 -6.18 15.49
CA CYS A 231 -9.70 -5.72 14.15
C CYS A 231 -8.79 -6.33 13.08
N ASN A 232 -7.48 -6.39 13.34
CA ASN A 232 -6.50 -6.96 12.42
C ASN A 232 -6.74 -8.44 12.14
N ALA A 233 -7.21 -9.23 13.11
CA ALA A 233 -7.60 -10.61 12.85
C ALA A 233 -8.77 -10.72 11.87
N ILE A 234 -9.78 -9.86 12.02
CA ILE A 234 -10.94 -9.84 11.12
C ILE A 234 -10.49 -9.43 9.71
N ILE A 235 -9.70 -8.35 9.62
CA ILE A 235 -9.14 -7.86 8.36
C ILE A 235 -8.27 -8.92 7.67
N ALA A 236 -7.31 -9.51 8.38
CA ALA A 236 -6.42 -10.53 7.82
C ALA A 236 -7.18 -11.78 7.34
N SER A 237 -8.29 -12.13 7.99
CA SER A 237 -9.06 -13.32 7.65
C SER A 237 -9.65 -13.33 6.24
N ILE A 238 -9.82 -12.15 5.61
CA ILE A 238 -10.35 -12.06 4.24
C ILE A 238 -9.32 -12.48 3.17
N GLY A 239 -8.03 -12.54 3.53
CA GLY A 239 -6.96 -12.97 2.61
C GLY A 239 -6.64 -11.95 1.51
N CYS A 240 -6.67 -10.66 1.82
CA CYS A 240 -6.30 -9.57 0.92
C CYS A 240 -5.06 -8.83 1.43
N SER A 241 -4.02 -8.66 0.60
CA SER A 241 -2.82 -7.89 0.97
C SER A 241 -3.00 -6.37 0.88
N HIS A 242 -4.06 -5.89 0.21
CA HIS A 242 -4.34 -4.45 0.01
C HIS A 242 -5.45 -3.92 0.93
N THR A 243 -5.94 -4.76 1.87
CA THR A 243 -6.88 -4.35 2.91
C THR A 243 -6.21 -4.48 4.26
N ALA A 244 -6.01 -3.35 4.96
CA ALA A 244 -5.19 -3.26 6.16
C ALA A 244 -5.61 -2.11 7.07
N SER A 245 -5.18 -2.15 8.33
CA SER A 245 -5.27 -1.08 9.33
C SER A 245 -4.24 0.05 9.11
N SER A 246 -3.96 0.35 7.85
CA SER A 246 -2.95 1.32 7.42
C SER A 246 -3.53 2.27 6.39
N THR A 247 -2.87 3.41 6.21
CA THR A 247 -3.02 4.26 5.03
C THR A 247 -1.85 3.98 4.08
N MET A 248 -1.93 4.35 2.80
CA MET A 248 -0.81 4.16 1.85
C MET A 248 0.48 4.90 2.27
N GLN A 249 0.38 5.80 3.25
CA GLN A 249 1.46 6.65 3.74
C GLN A 249 2.08 6.18 5.07
N ASN A 250 1.47 5.22 5.79
CA ASN A 250 1.97 4.77 7.10
C ASN A 250 1.96 3.24 7.17
N ASP A 251 3.10 2.64 7.47
CA ASP A 251 3.16 1.24 7.88
C ASP A 251 2.39 1.07 9.20
N TYR A 252 1.23 0.40 9.15
CA TYR A 252 0.40 -0.04 10.29
C TYR A 252 0.26 0.97 11.44
N HIS A 253 -0.81 1.79 11.40
CA HIS A 253 -1.08 2.86 12.37
C HIS A 253 -1.03 2.40 13.84
N GLU A 254 -1.29 1.13 14.12
CA GLU A 254 -1.23 0.57 15.47
C GLU A 254 0.20 0.23 15.95
N PHE A 255 1.12 -0.13 15.05
CA PHE A 255 2.51 -0.44 15.44
C PHE A 255 3.29 0.83 15.76
N SER A 256 2.96 1.94 15.11
CA SER A 256 3.60 3.24 15.36
C SER A 256 3.23 3.86 16.71
N ILE A 257 2.14 3.42 17.35
CA ILE A 257 1.72 3.91 18.68
C ILE A 257 2.17 3.02 19.85
N LEU A 258 2.80 1.87 19.59
CA LEU A 258 3.36 1.00 20.62
C LEU A 258 4.48 1.73 21.38
N PRO A 259 4.40 1.88 22.72
CA PRO A 259 5.47 2.47 23.50
C PRO A 259 6.78 1.68 23.31
N ILE A 260 7.90 2.40 23.09
CA ILE A 260 9.20 1.80 22.80
C ILE A 260 9.58 0.79 23.89
N GLU A 261 9.33 1.13 25.16
CA GLU A 261 9.62 0.27 26.30
C GLU A 261 8.87 -1.07 26.31
N ASN A 262 7.79 -1.19 25.53
CA ASN A 262 6.96 -2.39 25.38
C ASN A 262 7.28 -3.18 24.10
N SER A 263 8.19 -2.71 23.26
CA SER A 263 8.61 -3.42 22.05
C SER A 263 9.54 -4.60 22.36
N PHE A 264 9.57 -5.62 21.49
CA PHE A 264 10.44 -6.77 21.67
C PHE A 264 11.92 -6.36 21.54
N PRO A 265 12.78 -6.61 22.56
CA PRO A 265 14.08 -5.95 22.70
C PRO A 265 15.25 -6.71 22.04
N LEU A 266 14.99 -7.44 20.95
CA LEU A 266 15.98 -8.18 20.16
C LEU A 266 15.67 -8.00 18.69
N GLN A 267 16.68 -7.95 17.80
CA GLN A 267 16.43 -8.19 16.38
C GLN A 267 16.46 -9.69 16.13
N VAL A 268 15.37 -10.23 15.58
CA VAL A 268 15.19 -11.65 15.32
C VAL A 268 14.79 -11.90 13.88
N ARG A 269 15.12 -13.07 13.35
CA ARG A 269 14.73 -13.50 12.02
C ARG A 269 14.17 -14.92 12.04
N LEU A 270 13.02 -15.09 11.41
CA LEU A 270 12.41 -16.37 11.15
C LEU A 270 12.98 -16.96 9.87
N ILE A 271 13.67 -18.09 9.99
CA ILE A 271 14.24 -18.86 8.88
C ILE A 271 13.87 -20.32 9.09
N ASN A 272 13.30 -20.98 8.09
CA ASN A 272 12.87 -22.38 8.17
C ASN A 272 12.01 -22.70 9.42
N LYS A 273 11.11 -21.76 9.79
CA LYS A 273 10.24 -21.82 10.97
C LYS A 273 10.99 -21.79 12.33
N GLN A 274 12.27 -21.44 12.34
CA GLN A 274 13.09 -21.26 13.54
C GLN A 274 13.37 -19.77 13.75
N LEU A 275 13.20 -19.30 14.98
CA LEU A 275 13.39 -17.88 15.32
C LEU A 275 14.79 -17.67 15.89
N PHE A 276 15.66 -17.02 15.12
CA PHE A 276 17.04 -16.78 15.52
C PHE A 276 17.25 -15.34 15.98
N VAL A 277 18.08 -15.15 17.01
CA VAL A 277 18.64 -13.85 17.35
C VAL A 277 19.66 -13.46 16.28
N VAL A 278 19.46 -12.34 15.59
CA VAL A 278 20.45 -11.80 14.64
C VAL A 278 21.20 -10.60 15.18
N ASN A 279 20.61 -9.88 16.14
CA ASN A 279 21.29 -8.84 16.89
C ASN A 279 20.75 -8.83 18.33
N PRO A 280 21.60 -9.05 19.34
CA PRO A 280 21.18 -9.06 20.74
C PRO A 280 20.81 -7.66 21.26
N MET A 281 21.07 -6.58 20.51
CA MET A 281 20.78 -5.20 20.90
C MET A 281 21.38 -4.86 22.29
N ASN A 282 20.57 -4.34 23.22
CA ASN A 282 21.00 -4.06 24.60
C ASN A 282 21.01 -5.31 25.50
N ASN A 283 20.84 -6.51 24.95
CA ASN A 283 20.84 -7.81 25.65
C ASN A 283 22.05 -8.68 25.31
N ALA A 284 23.18 -8.09 24.88
CA ALA A 284 24.41 -8.82 24.55
C ALA A 284 25.04 -9.56 25.74
N ASP A 285 24.70 -9.16 26.97
CA ASP A 285 25.05 -9.84 28.23
C ASP A 285 24.21 -11.11 28.48
N LYS A 286 23.09 -11.28 27.75
CA LYS A 286 22.08 -12.34 28.00
C LYS A 286 21.96 -13.34 26.84
N VAL A 287 22.04 -12.86 25.60
CA VAL A 287 21.89 -13.66 24.38
C VAL A 287 22.99 -13.40 23.36
N LYS A 288 23.23 -14.38 22.50
CA LYS A 288 24.21 -14.32 21.44
C LYS A 288 23.53 -14.35 20.08
N VAL A 289 24.19 -13.79 19.07
CA VAL A 289 23.80 -14.01 17.67
C VAL A 289 23.74 -15.51 17.40
N LYS A 290 22.73 -15.94 16.63
CA LYS A 290 22.40 -17.34 16.30
C LYS A 290 21.75 -18.15 17.43
N ASP A 291 21.52 -17.58 18.62
CA ASP A 291 20.67 -18.25 19.63
C ASP A 291 19.27 -18.52 19.01
N GLU A 292 18.83 -19.78 19.00
CA GLU A 292 17.49 -20.20 18.57
C GLU A 292 16.51 -20.03 19.74
N ILE A 293 15.52 -19.16 19.58
CA ILE A 293 14.46 -18.92 20.57
C ILE A 293 13.38 -20.00 20.41
N LEU A 294 13.10 -20.73 21.50
CA LEU A 294 12.10 -21.80 21.55
C LEU A 294 10.76 -21.32 22.12
N SER A 295 10.77 -20.37 23.05
CA SER A 295 9.56 -19.74 23.59
C SER A 295 9.81 -18.31 24.07
N ILE A 296 8.71 -17.54 24.12
CA ILE A 296 8.67 -16.18 24.68
C ILE A 296 7.49 -16.10 25.64
N ASN A 297 7.73 -15.69 26.89
CA ASN A 297 6.77 -15.64 27.99
C ASN A 297 5.99 -16.96 28.15
N GLY A 298 6.70 -18.09 28.04
CA GLY A 298 6.11 -19.43 28.15
C GLY A 298 5.30 -19.89 26.93
N ILE A 299 5.18 -19.07 25.87
CA ILE A 299 4.52 -19.45 24.61
C ILE A 299 5.56 -19.93 23.61
N GLU A 300 5.43 -21.17 23.13
CA GLU A 300 6.28 -21.72 22.07
C GLU A 300 6.26 -20.83 20.82
N THR A 301 7.41 -20.67 20.17
CA THR A 301 7.54 -19.78 19.01
C THR A 301 6.59 -20.17 17.88
N GLN A 302 6.34 -21.46 17.63
CA GLN A 302 5.39 -21.88 16.60
C GLN A 302 3.95 -21.44 16.90
N LYS A 303 3.51 -21.57 18.17
CA LYS A 303 2.19 -21.11 18.59
C LYS A 303 2.08 -19.58 18.49
N LEU A 304 3.14 -18.88 18.88
CA LEU A 304 3.22 -17.43 18.76
C LEU A 304 3.12 -16.98 17.29
N LEU A 305 3.83 -17.63 16.38
CA LEU A 305 3.78 -17.37 14.96
C LEU A 305 2.38 -17.63 14.38
N SER A 306 1.70 -18.69 14.80
CA SER A 306 0.30 -18.93 14.41
C SER A 306 -0.59 -17.74 14.80
N ILE A 307 -0.46 -17.26 16.04
CA ILE A 307 -1.23 -16.09 16.51
C ILE A 307 -0.90 -14.87 15.65
N ILE A 308 0.38 -14.60 15.37
CA ILE A 308 0.78 -13.47 14.54
C ILE A 308 0.22 -13.59 13.12
N TYR A 309 0.26 -14.79 12.52
CA TYR A 309 -0.20 -15.02 11.16
C TYR A 309 -1.70 -14.82 11.01
N ASP A 310 -2.49 -15.14 12.03
CA ASP A 310 -3.93 -14.88 12.07
C ASP A 310 -4.27 -13.38 12.06
N HIS A 311 -3.31 -12.51 12.37
CA HIS A 311 -3.45 -11.05 12.41
C HIS A 311 -2.62 -10.35 11.33
N THR A 312 -1.95 -11.13 10.48
CA THR A 312 -1.08 -10.62 9.43
C THR A 312 -1.78 -10.77 8.08
N VAL A 313 -2.12 -9.64 7.46
CA VAL A 313 -2.71 -9.62 6.12
C VAL A 313 -1.72 -10.20 5.10
N SER A 314 -2.24 -10.99 4.16
CA SER A 314 -1.53 -11.43 2.97
C SER A 314 -2.53 -11.88 1.91
N GLN A 315 -2.13 -11.82 0.64
CA GLN A 315 -2.93 -12.36 -0.46
C GLN A 315 -3.17 -13.86 -0.20
N ALA A 316 -4.43 -14.29 -0.25
CA ALA A 316 -4.83 -15.69 -0.07
C ALA A 316 -4.29 -16.37 1.21
N ASN A 317 -3.95 -15.61 2.24
CA ASN A 317 -3.29 -16.13 3.45
C ASN A 317 -1.94 -16.85 3.20
N ILE A 318 -1.25 -16.55 2.10
CA ILE A 318 0.06 -17.13 1.75
C ILE A 318 1.04 -16.94 2.91
N GLN A 319 1.66 -18.03 3.37
CA GLN A 319 2.49 -18.03 4.58
C GLN A 319 3.87 -17.41 4.35
N THR A 320 4.47 -17.56 3.16
CA THR A 320 5.77 -16.94 2.86
C THR A 320 5.70 -15.42 2.95
N ALA A 321 4.63 -14.79 2.46
CA ALA A 321 4.35 -13.36 2.67
C ALA A 321 4.24 -12.99 4.16
N LYS A 322 3.54 -13.80 4.95
CA LYS A 322 3.41 -13.56 6.41
C LYS A 322 4.75 -13.70 7.12
N THR A 323 5.61 -14.64 6.71
CA THR A 323 6.99 -14.78 7.20
C THR A 323 7.81 -13.53 6.91
N GLN A 324 7.76 -13.01 5.67
CA GLN A 324 8.51 -11.80 5.33
C GLN A 324 7.99 -10.59 6.12
N ARG A 325 6.67 -10.45 6.24
CA ARG A 325 6.05 -9.41 7.05
C ARG A 325 6.40 -9.52 8.54
N PHE A 326 6.51 -10.73 9.09
CA PHE A 326 7.04 -10.95 10.43
C PHE A 326 8.49 -10.49 10.56
N ASN A 327 9.35 -10.86 9.60
CA ASN A 327 10.76 -10.43 9.61
C ASN A 327 10.94 -8.90 9.52
N THR A 328 9.93 -8.18 9.02
CA THR A 328 9.87 -6.71 9.04
C THR A 328 9.33 -6.14 10.36
N PHE A 329 8.26 -6.72 10.92
CA PHE A 329 7.49 -6.11 12.02
C PHE A 329 7.51 -6.88 13.36
N PHE A 330 8.38 -7.88 13.53
CA PHE A 330 8.45 -8.73 14.73
C PHE A 330 8.45 -7.92 16.04
N ALA A 331 9.12 -6.76 16.06
CA ALA A 331 9.31 -5.94 17.25
C ALA A 331 7.99 -5.46 17.86
N ALA A 332 6.99 -5.23 17.01
CA ALA A 332 5.64 -4.89 17.40
C ALA A 332 4.73 -6.12 17.46
N GLN A 333 4.83 -7.05 16.49
CA GLN A 333 3.92 -8.20 16.42
C GLN A 333 4.06 -9.17 17.60
N ILE A 334 5.28 -9.39 18.12
CA ILE A 334 5.52 -10.25 19.27
C ILE A 334 4.76 -9.75 20.52
N PRO A 335 4.92 -8.49 20.98
CA PRO A 335 4.18 -8.01 22.14
C PRO A 335 2.67 -8.09 21.96
N TYR A 336 2.14 -7.74 20.78
CA TYR A 336 0.70 -7.88 20.51
C TYR A 336 0.21 -9.32 20.65
N ALA A 337 0.93 -10.29 20.07
CA ALA A 337 0.57 -11.70 20.16
C ALA A 337 0.70 -12.29 21.58
N LEU A 338 1.48 -11.65 22.45
CA LEU A 338 1.63 -12.02 23.88
C LEU A 338 0.63 -11.30 24.81
N GLY A 339 -0.26 -10.45 24.29
CA GLY A 339 -1.16 -9.65 25.12
C GLY A 339 -0.48 -8.46 25.81
N LEU A 340 0.45 -7.81 25.10
CA LEU A 340 1.13 -6.58 25.50
C LEU A 340 1.83 -6.64 26.88
N PRO A 341 2.71 -7.63 27.12
CA PRO A 341 3.42 -7.75 28.38
C PRO A 341 4.41 -6.59 28.58
N LYS A 342 4.72 -6.28 29.84
CA LYS A 342 5.72 -5.25 30.21
C LYS A 342 7.16 -5.78 30.24
N THR A 343 7.33 -7.09 30.20
CA THR A 343 8.62 -7.77 30.28
C THR A 343 8.63 -8.99 29.35
N PHE A 344 9.81 -9.33 28.85
CA PHE A 344 10.01 -10.49 28.00
C PHE A 344 10.96 -11.47 28.67
N GLU A 345 10.55 -12.71 28.69
CA GLU A 345 11.32 -13.87 29.14
C GLU A 345 11.39 -14.85 27.99
N ILE A 346 12.58 -15.34 27.67
CA ILE A 346 12.79 -16.28 26.55
C ILE A 346 13.46 -17.56 27.01
N VAL A 347 13.20 -18.65 26.29
CA VAL A 347 14.00 -19.89 26.38
C VAL A 347 14.73 -20.04 25.06
N VAL A 348 16.04 -20.28 25.13
CA VAL A 348 16.88 -20.55 23.94
C VAL A 348 17.41 -21.97 23.98
N LYS A 349 17.58 -22.59 22.81
CA LYS A 349 17.87 -24.02 22.69
C LYS A 349 19.13 -24.50 23.42
N GLU A 350 20.20 -23.73 23.36
CA GLU A 350 21.52 -24.11 23.90
C GLU A 350 21.73 -23.64 25.37
N LYS A 351 20.70 -23.09 26.03
CA LYS A 351 20.79 -22.64 27.43
C LYS A 351 19.69 -23.28 28.27
N ASN A 352 20.05 -23.66 29.49
CA ASN A 352 19.09 -24.18 30.45
C ASN A 352 18.37 -23.03 31.16
N GLY A 353 17.04 -23.13 31.23
CA GLY A 353 16.20 -22.18 31.93
C GLY A 353 15.79 -20.97 31.09
N SER A 354 15.04 -20.07 31.73
CA SER A 354 14.51 -18.87 31.11
C SER A 354 15.42 -17.66 31.33
N ILE A 355 15.39 -16.73 30.36
CA ILE A 355 16.22 -15.53 30.32
C ILE A 355 15.30 -14.32 30.28
N GLN A 356 15.30 -13.53 31.35
CA GLN A 356 14.56 -12.26 31.36
C GLN A 356 15.36 -11.18 30.64
N LEU A 357 14.80 -10.63 29.56
CA LEU A 357 15.42 -9.58 28.75
C LEU A 357 15.30 -8.20 29.42
N HIS A 358 16.24 -7.32 29.10
CA HIS A 358 16.16 -5.89 29.40
C HIS A 358 15.03 -5.26 28.58
N LYS A 359 14.46 -4.15 29.08
CA LYS A 359 13.48 -3.38 28.33
C LYS A 359 14.11 -2.78 27.08
N ALA A 360 13.32 -2.63 26.02
CA ALA A 360 13.76 -1.99 24.80
C ALA A 360 14.06 -0.51 25.05
N THR A 361 15.22 -0.06 24.58
CA THR A 361 15.62 1.37 24.56
C THR A 361 15.38 2.01 23.21
N LYS A 362 15.18 1.20 22.17
CA LYS A 362 14.83 1.57 20.80
C LYS A 362 13.99 0.47 20.17
N MET A 363 13.09 0.82 19.27
CA MET A 363 12.37 -0.15 18.45
C MET A 363 13.36 -0.87 17.52
N ALA A 364 13.32 -2.20 17.49
CA ALA A 364 14.05 -2.96 16.49
C ALA A 364 13.45 -2.68 15.10
N THR A 365 14.31 -2.32 14.14
CA THR A 365 13.92 -2.05 12.76
C THR A 365 13.98 -3.30 11.89
N GLU A 366 13.36 -3.21 10.72
CA GLU A 366 13.43 -4.24 9.66
C GLU A 366 14.86 -4.71 9.41
N LEU A 367 14.97 -6.02 9.18
CA LEU A 367 16.20 -6.70 8.84
C LEU A 367 16.30 -6.87 7.33
N TYR A 368 16.79 -5.82 6.68
CA TYR A 368 17.17 -5.86 5.28
C TYR A 368 18.49 -6.62 5.10
N ASP A 369 18.51 -7.59 4.18
CA ASP A 369 19.72 -8.30 3.79
C ASP A 369 20.31 -7.66 2.53
N ALA A 370 21.34 -6.84 2.73
CA ALA A 370 22.03 -6.16 1.64
C ALA A 370 22.72 -7.10 0.64
N SER A 371 22.95 -8.37 1.00
CA SER A 371 23.51 -9.34 0.06
C SER A 371 22.51 -9.76 -1.02
N ILE A 372 21.22 -9.73 -0.70
CA ILE A 372 20.16 -10.15 -1.61
C ILE A 372 19.75 -9.00 -2.53
N ASN A 373 19.66 -7.78 -1.99
CA ASN A 373 19.32 -6.60 -2.77
C ASN A 373 20.54 -5.66 -2.82
N SER A 374 21.51 -6.03 -3.64
CA SER A 374 22.68 -5.17 -3.93
C SER A 374 22.32 -3.94 -4.79
N CYS A 375 21.07 -3.80 -5.19
CA CYS A 375 20.59 -2.74 -6.06
C CYS A 375 20.01 -1.57 -5.27
N SER A 376 20.77 -0.47 -5.16
CA SER A 376 20.32 0.72 -4.42
C SER A 376 19.24 1.54 -5.12
N ASN A 377 19.01 1.33 -6.43
CA ASN A 377 18.13 2.17 -7.27
C ASN A 377 16.94 1.40 -7.85
N ASP A 378 16.56 0.28 -7.23
CA ASP A 378 15.53 -0.70 -7.65
C ASP A 378 15.76 -1.40 -9.01
N LEU A 379 16.51 -0.79 -9.93
CA LEU A 379 16.82 -1.29 -11.27
C LEU A 379 18.33 -1.42 -11.45
N CYS A 380 18.83 -2.64 -11.62
CA CYS A 380 20.25 -2.89 -11.83
C CYS A 380 20.49 -3.91 -12.94
N PHE A 381 21.55 -3.69 -13.69
CA PHE A 381 21.99 -4.55 -14.77
C PHE A 381 23.48 -4.83 -14.61
N GLU A 382 23.85 -6.10 -14.68
CA GLU A 382 25.24 -6.53 -14.66
C GLU A 382 25.45 -7.72 -15.60
N ILE A 383 26.67 -7.87 -16.10
CA ILE A 383 27.08 -9.05 -16.86
C ILE A 383 28.03 -9.86 -16.01
N VAL A 384 27.62 -11.09 -15.75
CA VAL A 384 28.31 -12.04 -14.89
C VAL A 384 28.85 -13.16 -15.78
N GLU A 385 30.10 -13.55 -15.58
CA GLU A 385 30.73 -14.68 -16.29
C GLU A 385 30.73 -14.54 -17.84
N GLY A 386 30.67 -13.31 -18.35
CA GLY A 386 30.82 -12.95 -19.77
C GLY A 386 29.68 -13.37 -20.71
N ASN A 387 28.88 -14.37 -20.33
CA ASN A 387 27.82 -14.95 -21.15
C ASN A 387 26.44 -15.00 -20.44
N THR A 388 26.38 -14.49 -19.22
CA THR A 388 25.17 -14.38 -18.42
C THR A 388 24.96 -12.92 -18.04
N ALA A 389 23.74 -12.41 -18.19
CA ALA A 389 23.36 -11.12 -17.64
C ALA A 389 22.43 -11.32 -16.44
N VAL A 390 22.53 -10.43 -15.45
CA VAL A 390 21.60 -10.34 -14.34
C VAL A 390 20.87 -9.01 -14.44
N LEU A 391 19.54 -9.08 -14.41
CA LEU A 391 18.63 -7.94 -14.41
C LEU A 391 17.85 -7.95 -13.09
N THR A 392 18.19 -7.06 -12.17
CA THR A 392 17.47 -6.91 -10.91
C THR A 392 16.39 -5.85 -11.05
N ILE A 393 15.15 -6.22 -10.71
CA ILE A 393 13.97 -5.35 -10.71
C ILE A 393 13.30 -5.50 -9.35
N ALA A 394 13.74 -4.69 -8.38
CA ALA A 394 13.25 -4.71 -7.01
C ALA A 394 11.93 -3.93 -6.83
N SER A 395 11.40 -3.29 -7.88
CA SER A 395 10.13 -2.57 -7.85
C SER A 395 9.52 -2.43 -9.24
N PHE A 396 8.19 -2.54 -9.34
CA PHE A 396 7.42 -2.13 -10.51
C PHE A 396 6.72 -0.77 -10.31
N ASN A 397 7.12 0.02 -9.31
CA ASN A 397 6.52 1.32 -8.98
C ASN A 397 6.93 2.44 -9.97
N TYR A 398 6.74 2.17 -11.26
CA TYR A 398 7.05 3.03 -12.38
C TYR A 398 5.79 3.32 -13.22
N TYR A 399 5.11 4.45 -12.99
CA TYR A 399 3.83 4.75 -13.64
C TYR A 399 3.98 5.70 -14.83
N GLU A 400 3.04 5.61 -15.77
CA GLU A 400 2.99 6.43 -16.98
C GLU A 400 3.01 7.94 -16.68
N TRP A 401 2.32 8.36 -15.63
CA TRP A 401 2.17 9.76 -15.24
C TRP A 401 3.37 10.34 -14.47
N ASN A 402 4.39 9.54 -14.13
CA ASN A 402 5.58 10.03 -13.43
C ASN A 402 6.91 9.52 -14.03
N ASN A 403 7.30 8.27 -13.77
CA ASN A 403 8.67 7.77 -13.90
C ASN A 403 8.78 6.54 -14.80
N TYR A 404 7.72 6.14 -15.52
CA TYR A 404 7.76 4.99 -16.44
C TYR A 404 8.88 5.09 -17.51
N ALA A 405 9.17 6.29 -18.00
CA ALA A 405 10.26 6.52 -18.96
C ALA A 405 11.64 6.08 -18.42
N VAL A 406 11.85 6.14 -17.10
CA VAL A 406 13.08 5.68 -16.45
C VAL A 406 13.23 4.17 -16.59
N PHE A 407 12.17 3.42 -16.26
CA PHE A 407 12.15 1.96 -16.41
C PHE A 407 12.37 1.55 -17.86
N LYS A 408 11.64 2.19 -18.79
CA LYS A 408 11.75 1.90 -20.22
C LYS A 408 13.18 2.11 -20.72
N SER A 409 13.79 3.25 -20.38
CA SER A 409 15.16 3.57 -20.79
C SER A 409 16.17 2.57 -20.24
N PHE A 410 16.02 2.17 -18.97
CA PHE A 410 16.86 1.16 -18.34
C PHE A 410 16.76 -0.20 -19.02
N LEU A 411 15.54 -0.66 -19.31
CA LEU A 411 15.34 -1.96 -19.97
C LEU A 411 15.89 -1.92 -21.40
N ASP A 412 15.63 -0.84 -22.14
CA ASP A 412 16.12 -0.66 -23.50
C ASP A 412 17.66 -0.67 -23.56
N SER A 413 18.33 0.04 -22.65
CA SER A 413 19.80 0.05 -22.58
C SER A 413 20.37 -1.32 -22.21
N SER A 414 19.74 -2.00 -21.25
CA SER A 414 20.15 -3.34 -20.81
C SER A 414 20.01 -4.37 -21.94
N MET A 415 18.87 -4.36 -22.63
CA MET A 415 18.60 -5.26 -23.76
C MET A 415 19.52 -4.99 -24.95
N LYS A 416 19.86 -3.72 -25.21
CA LYS A 416 20.88 -3.36 -26.21
C LYS A 416 22.23 -3.96 -25.86
N GLU A 417 22.66 -3.90 -24.60
CA GLU A 417 23.93 -4.48 -24.17
C GLU A 417 23.94 -6.01 -24.24
N ILE A 418 22.85 -6.65 -23.77
CA ILE A 418 22.62 -8.11 -23.89
C ILE A 418 22.77 -8.57 -25.34
N ASN A 419 22.13 -7.87 -26.28
CA ASN A 419 22.17 -8.21 -27.70
C ASN A 419 23.56 -7.98 -28.32
N ASN A 420 24.21 -6.85 -28.02
CA ASN A 420 25.54 -6.52 -28.52
C ASN A 420 26.59 -7.54 -28.07
N LYS A 421 26.53 -7.95 -26.80
CA LYS A 421 27.46 -8.94 -26.21
C LYS A 421 27.04 -10.39 -26.47
N LYS A 422 25.92 -10.61 -27.17
CA LYS A 422 25.40 -11.93 -27.53
C LYS A 422 25.23 -12.85 -26.31
N ILE A 423 24.72 -12.27 -25.21
CA ILE A 423 24.46 -12.98 -23.96
C ILE A 423 23.51 -14.16 -24.22
N LYS A 424 23.83 -15.33 -23.66
CA LYS A 424 23.01 -16.55 -23.84
C LYS A 424 22.07 -16.83 -22.68
N ASN A 425 22.36 -16.31 -21.49
CA ASN A 425 21.57 -16.54 -20.28
C ASN A 425 21.18 -15.21 -19.64
N LEU A 426 19.92 -15.07 -19.24
CA LEU A 426 19.41 -13.92 -18.51
C LEU A 426 18.81 -14.38 -17.18
N LEU A 427 19.34 -13.88 -16.08
CA LEU A 427 18.80 -14.07 -14.74
C LEU A 427 18.02 -12.79 -14.36
N ILE A 428 16.72 -12.90 -14.16
CA ILE A 428 15.86 -11.79 -13.74
C ILE A 428 15.55 -11.96 -12.26
N ASP A 429 15.99 -11.02 -11.44
CA ASP A 429 15.80 -11.04 -9.99
C ASP A 429 14.66 -10.09 -9.60
N VAL A 430 13.55 -10.67 -9.14
CA VAL A 430 12.35 -9.95 -8.65
C VAL A 430 12.10 -10.19 -7.16
N ARG A 431 13.11 -10.66 -6.41
CA ARG A 431 13.03 -10.70 -4.94
C ARG A 431 12.86 -9.29 -4.40
N TYR A 432 12.16 -9.15 -3.27
CA TYR A 432 11.77 -7.87 -2.67
C TYR A 432 10.82 -6.99 -3.51
N ASN A 433 10.41 -7.42 -4.70
CA ASN A 433 9.54 -6.62 -5.56
C ASN A 433 8.07 -6.63 -5.10
N ARG A 434 7.68 -5.58 -4.37
CA ARG A 434 6.32 -5.39 -3.84
C ARG A 434 5.27 -5.02 -4.90
N GLY A 435 5.64 -4.98 -6.19
CA GLY A 435 4.74 -4.66 -7.30
C GLY A 435 4.77 -3.18 -7.68
N GLY A 436 3.63 -2.65 -8.11
CA GLY A 436 3.49 -1.30 -8.66
C GLY A 436 2.63 -1.28 -9.92
N SER A 437 3.05 -0.53 -10.93
CA SER A 437 2.33 -0.38 -12.20
C SER A 437 2.45 -1.60 -13.11
N GLN A 438 1.40 -1.92 -13.86
CA GLN A 438 1.41 -2.96 -14.88
C GLN A 438 2.27 -2.61 -16.11
N TYR A 439 2.55 -1.33 -16.36
CA TYR A 439 3.31 -0.85 -17.52
C TYR A 439 4.74 -1.44 -17.61
N PRO A 440 5.59 -1.36 -16.58
CA PRO A 440 6.92 -1.96 -16.61
C PRO A 440 6.89 -3.49 -16.72
N SER A 441 5.91 -4.15 -16.09
CA SER A 441 5.73 -5.61 -16.18
C SER A 441 5.36 -6.06 -17.60
N ILE A 442 4.38 -5.40 -18.23
CA ILE A 442 3.98 -5.66 -19.62
C ILE A 442 5.15 -5.42 -20.56
N TYR A 443 5.86 -4.30 -20.42
CA TYR A 443 6.99 -3.97 -21.27
C TYR A 443 8.11 -5.01 -21.15
N LEU A 444 8.42 -5.46 -19.93
CA LEU A 444 9.36 -6.55 -19.70
C LEU A 444 8.92 -7.85 -20.40
N LEU A 445 7.63 -8.21 -20.33
CA LEU A 445 7.10 -9.38 -21.04
C LEU A 445 7.22 -9.26 -22.56
N GLN A 446 7.08 -8.07 -23.15
CA GLN A 446 7.31 -7.88 -24.59
C GLN A 446 8.75 -8.20 -25.02
N HIS A 447 9.74 -8.06 -24.12
CA HIS A 447 11.12 -8.46 -24.36
C HIS A 447 11.40 -9.96 -24.12
N LEU A 448 10.45 -10.72 -23.58
CA LEU A 448 10.63 -12.13 -23.20
C LEU A 448 9.74 -13.08 -24.00
N MET A 449 8.51 -12.67 -24.32
CA MET A 449 7.52 -13.46 -25.05
C MET A 449 7.92 -13.63 -26.52
N ASP A 450 7.57 -14.77 -27.12
CA ASP A 450 7.77 -15.05 -28.55
C ASP A 450 6.49 -14.87 -29.40
N LYS A 451 5.34 -14.67 -28.74
CA LYS A 451 4.01 -14.52 -29.34
C LYS A 451 3.28 -13.35 -28.70
N SER A 452 2.29 -12.82 -29.41
CA SER A 452 1.37 -11.83 -28.86
C SER A 452 0.64 -12.38 -27.64
N PHE A 453 0.39 -11.54 -26.65
CA PHE A 453 -0.22 -11.93 -25.38
C PHE A 453 -1.14 -10.83 -24.85
N THR A 454 -2.07 -11.19 -23.99
CA THR A 454 -2.88 -10.25 -23.20
C THR A 454 -2.45 -10.39 -21.74
N TYR A 455 -2.40 -9.28 -21.00
CA TYR A 455 -1.92 -9.29 -19.62
C TYR A 455 -3.04 -9.65 -18.65
N TYR A 456 -4.14 -8.92 -18.71
CA TYR A 456 -5.33 -9.11 -17.88
C TYR A 456 -6.42 -9.87 -18.63
N SER A 457 -6.91 -10.95 -18.00
CA SER A 457 -8.19 -11.54 -18.41
C SER A 457 -9.36 -10.67 -17.95
N LYS A 458 -9.17 -9.94 -16.84
CA LYS A 458 -10.24 -9.19 -16.20
C LYS A 458 -9.69 -8.07 -15.32
N VAL A 459 -10.22 -6.86 -15.49
CA VAL A 459 -10.09 -5.76 -14.54
C VAL A 459 -11.48 -5.24 -14.16
N GLU A 460 -11.80 -5.09 -12.88
CA GLU A 460 -13.08 -4.57 -12.41
C GLU A 460 -12.88 -3.45 -11.40
N SER A 461 -13.65 -2.39 -11.55
CA SER A 461 -13.79 -1.30 -10.58
C SER A 461 -15.17 -0.69 -10.71
N GLU A 462 -15.68 -0.06 -9.64
CA GLU A 462 -16.94 0.69 -9.70
C GLU A 462 -16.87 1.72 -10.84
N GLY A 463 -17.84 1.70 -11.76
CA GLY A 463 -17.92 2.68 -12.84
C GLY A 463 -17.10 2.42 -14.10
N LYS A 464 -16.38 1.30 -14.21
CA LYS A 464 -15.58 0.99 -15.41
C LYS A 464 -16.47 0.80 -16.64
N THR A 465 -16.25 1.60 -17.69
CA THR A 465 -16.89 1.50 -19.01
C THR A 465 -15.95 0.99 -20.09
N ASP A 466 -14.66 1.33 -20.00
CA ASP A 466 -13.66 1.07 -21.04
C ASP A 466 -12.63 0.04 -20.60
N LYS A 467 -11.86 -0.48 -21.57
CA LYS A 467 -10.74 -1.38 -21.28
C LYS A 467 -9.65 -0.65 -20.50
N ASN A 468 -9.09 -1.32 -19.50
CA ASN A 468 -7.89 -0.89 -18.81
C ASN A 468 -6.65 -1.34 -19.58
N TYR A 469 -5.59 -0.53 -19.51
CA TYR A 469 -4.28 -0.92 -20.03
C TYR A 469 -3.84 -2.26 -19.42
N GLY A 470 -3.63 -3.25 -20.28
CA GLY A 470 -3.37 -4.64 -19.93
C GLY A 470 -4.44 -5.63 -20.43
N GLU A 471 -5.66 -5.16 -20.73
CA GLU A 471 -6.72 -5.97 -21.36
C GLU A 471 -6.61 -6.03 -22.89
N ASP A 472 -5.65 -5.30 -23.47
CA ASP A 472 -5.33 -5.31 -24.89
C ASP A 472 -4.39 -6.46 -25.27
N VAL A 473 -4.18 -6.62 -26.58
CA VAL A 473 -3.17 -7.53 -27.11
C VAL A 473 -1.85 -6.78 -27.27
N PHE A 474 -0.81 -7.30 -26.64
CA PHE A 474 0.57 -6.80 -26.71
C PHE A 474 1.40 -7.71 -27.61
N HIS A 475 2.35 -7.10 -28.31
CA HIS A 475 3.23 -7.80 -29.25
C HIS A 475 4.67 -7.84 -28.73
N PRO A 476 5.41 -8.95 -28.96
CA PRO A 476 6.84 -8.99 -28.70
C PRO A 476 7.59 -7.89 -29.47
N VAL A 477 8.65 -7.36 -28.87
CA VAL A 477 9.55 -6.46 -29.58
C VAL A 477 10.53 -7.23 -30.48
N GLU A 478 10.98 -6.62 -31.57
CA GLU A 478 11.86 -7.28 -32.54
C GLU A 478 13.19 -7.76 -31.92
N ASN A 479 13.78 -6.92 -31.07
CA ASN A 479 15.07 -7.17 -30.40
C ASN A 479 14.92 -7.87 -29.04
N ARG A 480 13.88 -8.71 -28.89
CA ARG A 480 13.64 -9.50 -27.67
C ARG A 480 14.80 -10.44 -27.35
N PHE A 481 14.92 -10.81 -26.09
CA PHE A 481 15.87 -11.83 -25.68
C PHE A 481 15.42 -13.21 -26.17
N LYS A 482 16.37 -14.01 -26.70
CA LYS A 482 16.11 -15.34 -27.27
C LYS A 482 16.87 -16.47 -26.54
N GLY A 483 17.67 -16.12 -25.54
CA GLY A 483 18.45 -17.07 -24.75
C GLY A 483 17.63 -17.75 -23.66
N LYS A 484 18.32 -18.44 -22.74
CA LYS A 484 17.68 -19.08 -21.58
C LYS A 484 17.42 -18.03 -20.50
N VAL A 485 16.23 -18.05 -19.91
CA VAL A 485 15.85 -17.13 -18.83
C VAL A 485 15.69 -17.90 -17.52
N TYR A 486 16.09 -17.27 -16.42
CA TYR A 486 15.95 -17.76 -15.06
C TYR A 486 15.36 -16.64 -14.21
N PHE A 487 14.56 -16.97 -13.21
CA PHE A 487 13.90 -15.99 -12.35
C PHE A 487 14.22 -16.27 -10.89
N LEU A 488 14.57 -15.23 -10.13
CA LEU A 488 14.65 -15.31 -8.68
C LEU A 488 13.44 -14.62 -8.06
N MET A 489 12.78 -15.27 -7.11
CA MET A 489 11.63 -14.70 -6.39
C MET A 489 11.57 -15.11 -4.93
N ASP A 490 10.84 -14.36 -4.12
CA ASP A 490 10.66 -14.61 -2.68
C ASP A 490 9.26 -14.24 -2.20
N GLY A 491 8.99 -14.46 -0.91
CA GLY A 491 7.71 -14.12 -0.28
C GLY A 491 7.36 -12.62 -0.27
N ASN A 492 8.27 -11.71 -0.64
CA ASN A 492 8.02 -10.27 -0.73
C ASN A 492 7.38 -9.87 -2.07
N GLY A 493 7.28 -10.78 -3.02
CA GLY A 493 6.61 -10.55 -4.29
C GLY A 493 5.11 -10.29 -4.12
N HIS A 494 4.65 -9.08 -4.43
CA HIS A 494 3.24 -8.68 -4.28
C HIS A 494 2.65 -8.06 -5.55
N SER A 495 1.32 -8.01 -5.63
CA SER A 495 0.57 -7.25 -6.65
C SER A 495 1.02 -7.56 -8.08
N THR A 496 1.46 -6.56 -8.85
CA THR A 496 1.99 -6.71 -10.21
C THR A 496 3.08 -7.78 -10.34
N THR A 497 3.91 -8.00 -9.32
CA THR A 497 4.91 -9.10 -9.34
C THR A 497 4.23 -10.47 -9.42
N GLY A 498 3.08 -10.64 -8.75
CA GLY A 498 2.23 -11.84 -8.86
C GLY A 498 1.68 -12.05 -10.27
N HIS A 499 1.19 -11.00 -10.90
CA HIS A 499 0.72 -11.03 -12.29
C HIS A 499 1.85 -11.30 -13.29
N PHE A 500 3.02 -10.70 -13.09
CA PHE A 500 4.19 -10.94 -13.93
C PHE A 500 4.63 -12.41 -13.84
N MET A 501 4.85 -12.90 -12.61
CA MET A 501 5.33 -14.26 -12.38
C MET A 501 4.30 -15.34 -12.73
N SER A 502 2.99 -15.04 -12.67
CA SER A 502 1.95 -15.94 -13.16
C SER A 502 2.06 -16.15 -14.67
N LEU A 503 2.31 -15.07 -15.43
CA LEU A 503 2.52 -15.12 -16.88
C LEU A 503 3.83 -15.81 -17.24
N VAL A 504 4.91 -15.53 -16.51
CA VAL A 504 6.18 -16.28 -16.63
C VAL A 504 5.94 -17.78 -16.48
N LYS A 505 5.16 -18.20 -15.48
CA LYS A 505 4.86 -19.61 -15.21
C LYS A 505 4.04 -20.26 -16.33
N VAL A 506 2.91 -19.68 -16.73
CA VAL A 506 2.01 -20.31 -17.71
C VAL A 506 2.54 -20.29 -19.13
N HIS A 507 3.42 -19.34 -19.46
CA HIS A 507 4.10 -19.28 -20.75
C HIS A 507 5.45 -20.01 -20.76
N ASN A 508 5.87 -20.60 -19.63
CA ASN A 508 7.13 -21.32 -19.49
C ASN A 508 8.34 -20.49 -19.97
N LEU A 509 8.41 -19.23 -19.54
CA LEU A 509 9.44 -18.27 -20.02
C LEU A 509 10.84 -18.57 -19.49
N GLY A 510 10.97 -19.34 -18.41
CA GLY A 510 12.25 -19.68 -17.80
C GLY A 510 12.10 -20.44 -16.48
N THR A 511 13.22 -20.89 -15.92
CA THR A 511 13.23 -21.61 -14.63
C THR A 511 13.09 -20.64 -13.47
N ILE A 512 12.12 -20.88 -12.58
CA ILE A 512 11.84 -20.07 -11.40
C ILE A 512 12.49 -20.69 -10.16
N ILE A 513 13.29 -19.91 -9.44
CA ILE A 513 14.10 -20.35 -8.30
C ILE A 513 13.80 -19.44 -7.10
N GLY A 514 13.61 -20.02 -5.91
CA GLY A 514 13.45 -19.25 -4.68
C GLY A 514 12.31 -19.75 -3.80
N GLU A 515 11.56 -18.85 -3.19
CA GLU A 515 10.42 -19.20 -2.31
C GLU A 515 9.09 -19.07 -3.05
N GLU A 516 8.00 -19.60 -2.47
CA GLU A 516 6.64 -19.27 -2.91
C GLU A 516 6.44 -17.75 -2.85
N LEU A 517 5.96 -17.17 -3.96
CA LEU A 517 5.72 -15.73 -4.08
C LEU A 517 4.58 -15.28 -3.15
N GLY A 518 4.67 -14.08 -2.58
CA GLY A 518 3.63 -13.52 -1.71
C GLY A 518 2.31 -13.10 -2.39
N SER A 519 2.12 -13.46 -3.66
CA SER A 519 0.97 -13.09 -4.49
C SER A 519 0.83 -14.05 -5.68
N ASN A 520 -0.20 -13.83 -6.51
CA ASN A 520 -0.55 -14.71 -7.62
C ASN A 520 -1.28 -13.95 -8.75
N GLN A 521 -1.88 -14.68 -9.70
CA GLN A 521 -2.62 -14.14 -10.84
C GLN A 521 -3.82 -13.27 -10.48
N PHE A 522 -4.37 -13.42 -9.27
CA PHE A 522 -5.52 -12.69 -8.77
C PHE A 522 -5.07 -11.67 -7.72
N CYS A 523 -5.50 -10.43 -7.89
CA CYS A 523 -5.22 -9.37 -6.95
C CYS A 523 -6.45 -8.48 -6.79
N THR A 524 -6.79 -8.13 -5.55
CA THR A 524 -7.62 -6.95 -5.28
C THR A 524 -6.70 -5.80 -4.93
N ALA A 525 -6.97 -4.60 -5.44
CA ALA A 525 -6.11 -3.44 -5.26
C ALA A 525 -6.96 -2.17 -5.08
N GLY A 526 -6.38 -1.01 -5.35
CA GLY A 526 -7.01 0.27 -5.03
C GLY A 526 -7.22 0.45 -3.54
N GLN A 527 -7.92 1.51 -3.17
CA GLN A 527 -8.13 1.88 -1.78
C GLN A 527 -9.41 2.69 -1.62
N THR A 528 -10.26 2.26 -0.70
CA THR A 528 -11.29 3.06 -0.06
C THR A 528 -10.97 3.11 1.43
N LEU A 529 -10.77 4.31 1.96
CA LEU A 529 -10.58 4.52 3.40
C LEU A 529 -11.93 4.58 4.10
N PHE A 530 -12.06 3.90 5.24
CA PHE A 530 -13.16 4.13 6.16
C PHE A 530 -12.70 4.12 7.62
N ARG A 531 -13.47 4.76 8.51
CA ARG A 531 -13.17 4.90 9.93
C ARG A 531 -14.33 4.40 10.77
N LEU A 532 -14.02 3.62 11.80
CA LEU A 532 -15.01 3.13 12.74
C LEU A 532 -15.53 4.28 13.60
N ARG A 533 -16.83 4.24 13.89
CA ARG A 533 -17.56 5.41 14.40
C ARG A 533 -17.09 5.84 15.78
N ASN A 534 -16.83 4.89 16.67
CA ASN A 534 -16.59 5.20 18.09
C ASN A 534 -15.10 5.28 18.42
N THR A 535 -14.34 4.24 18.08
CA THR A 535 -12.89 4.14 18.35
C THR A 535 -12.04 4.98 17.41
N LYS A 536 -12.61 5.40 16.28
CA LYS A 536 -11.91 6.11 15.20
C LYS A 536 -10.77 5.27 14.58
N PHE A 537 -10.87 3.94 14.65
CA PHE A 537 -9.95 3.03 13.97
C PHE A 537 -10.10 3.17 12.46
N VAL A 538 -8.99 3.31 11.73
CA VAL A 538 -8.98 3.57 10.27
C VAL A 538 -8.57 2.32 9.53
N ILE A 539 -9.30 2.02 8.45
CA ILE A 539 -9.07 0.88 7.58
C ILE A 539 -8.95 1.38 6.15
N SER A 540 -7.96 0.86 5.44
CA SER A 540 -7.89 0.86 3.98
C SER A 540 -8.44 -0.45 3.46
N SER A 541 -9.43 -0.41 2.58
CA SER A 541 -9.94 -1.60 1.90
C SER A 541 -9.79 -1.50 0.40
N ALA A 542 -9.31 -2.58 -0.22
CA ALA A 542 -9.24 -2.70 -1.66
C ALA A 542 -10.64 -2.52 -2.28
N ASN A 543 -10.72 -1.85 -3.42
CA ASN A 543 -11.98 -1.48 -4.07
C ASN A 543 -12.05 -1.85 -5.56
N ASN A 544 -11.00 -2.49 -6.09
CA ASN A 544 -10.97 -2.99 -7.46
C ASN A 544 -10.31 -4.37 -7.54
N THR A 545 -10.45 -5.03 -8.69
CA THR A 545 -9.96 -6.38 -8.96
C THR A 545 -9.16 -6.41 -10.25
N HIS A 546 -8.03 -7.13 -10.23
CA HIS A 546 -7.16 -7.37 -11.38
C HIS A 546 -6.81 -8.86 -11.45
N VAL A 547 -7.08 -9.49 -12.59
CA VAL A 547 -6.79 -10.91 -12.83
C VAL A 547 -6.01 -11.06 -14.13
N SER A 548 -4.81 -11.61 -14.05
CA SER A 548 -4.01 -11.91 -15.25
C SER A 548 -4.66 -13.02 -16.11
N ILE A 549 -4.16 -13.29 -17.31
CA ILE A 549 -4.68 -14.40 -18.13
C ILE A 549 -4.30 -15.79 -17.60
N ALA A 550 -3.43 -15.88 -16.60
CA ALA A 550 -2.98 -17.13 -15.98
C ALA A 550 -4.06 -17.76 -15.07
N THR A 551 -5.34 -17.71 -15.45
CA THR A 551 -6.51 -18.10 -14.65
C THR A 551 -6.61 -19.60 -14.35
N LYS A 552 -5.77 -20.43 -14.99
CA LYS A 552 -5.63 -21.85 -14.66
C LYS A 552 -4.82 -22.09 -13.39
N LEU A 553 -4.04 -21.09 -12.95
CA LEU A 553 -3.32 -21.17 -11.69
C LEU A 553 -4.29 -21.00 -10.50
N PRO A 554 -4.00 -21.65 -9.37
CA PRO A 554 -4.83 -21.54 -8.16
C PRO A 554 -4.76 -20.15 -7.52
N ASP A 555 -5.90 -19.58 -7.13
CA ASP A 555 -5.97 -18.27 -6.45
C ASP A 555 -5.56 -18.34 -4.97
N ASN A 556 -5.49 -19.54 -4.39
CA ASN A 556 -5.30 -19.78 -2.95
C ASN A 556 -3.86 -20.07 -2.52
N VAL A 557 -2.91 -20.04 -3.46
CA VAL A 557 -1.46 -20.16 -3.19
C VAL A 557 -0.70 -19.11 -3.98
N GLY A 558 0.54 -18.85 -3.59
CA GLY A 558 1.44 -18.01 -4.35
C GLY A 558 1.90 -18.69 -5.65
N ILE A 559 2.58 -17.93 -6.50
CA ILE A 559 3.30 -18.55 -7.62
C ILE A 559 4.41 -19.43 -7.05
N LEU A 560 4.38 -20.71 -7.37
CA LEU A 560 5.34 -21.70 -6.87
C LEU A 560 6.61 -21.74 -7.76
N PRO A 561 7.80 -21.78 -7.15
CA PRO A 561 9.05 -21.94 -7.89
C PRO A 561 9.12 -23.32 -8.54
N ASP A 562 9.93 -23.47 -9.58
CA ASP A 562 10.32 -24.77 -10.09
C ASP A 562 11.36 -25.42 -9.17
N ILE A 563 12.21 -24.60 -8.55
CA ILE A 563 13.22 -25.01 -7.57
C ILE A 563 13.03 -24.19 -6.30
N PHE A 564 12.49 -24.83 -5.26
CA PHE A 564 12.41 -24.21 -3.95
C PHE A 564 13.80 -24.07 -3.32
N LEU A 565 14.16 -22.85 -2.93
CA LEU A 565 15.41 -22.56 -2.25
C LEU A 565 15.26 -21.29 -1.39
N THR A 566 15.71 -21.36 -0.15
CA THR A 566 15.77 -20.22 0.77
C THR A 566 17.15 -20.15 1.43
N GLN A 567 17.47 -19.03 2.04
CA GLN A 567 18.76 -18.83 2.71
C GLN A 567 18.77 -19.47 4.09
N SER A 568 19.91 -20.04 4.47
CA SER A 568 20.13 -20.46 5.86
C SER A 568 20.42 -19.26 6.76
N ILE A 569 20.36 -19.46 8.08
CA ILE A 569 20.82 -18.45 9.03
C ILE A 569 22.30 -18.12 8.85
N ASP A 570 23.12 -19.10 8.46
CA ASP A 570 24.54 -18.88 8.19
C ASP A 570 24.76 -18.06 6.92
N ASP A 571 23.97 -18.29 5.87
CA ASP A 571 24.03 -17.48 4.65
C ASP A 571 23.68 -16.02 4.95
N TYR A 572 22.59 -15.80 5.70
CA TYR A 572 22.14 -14.46 6.10
C TYR A 572 23.21 -13.73 6.95
N LEU A 573 23.75 -14.39 7.98
CA LEU A 573 24.77 -13.77 8.85
C LEU A 573 26.08 -13.50 8.12
N ASN A 574 26.44 -14.35 7.15
CA ASN A 574 27.66 -14.20 6.35
C ASN A 574 27.45 -13.37 5.07
N ARG A 575 26.26 -12.81 4.85
CA ARG A 575 25.91 -11.99 3.67
C ARG A 575 26.14 -12.74 2.36
N VAL A 576 25.74 -14.00 2.32
CA VAL A 576 25.83 -14.88 1.16
C VAL A 576 24.48 -15.00 0.49
N ASP A 577 24.38 -14.52 -0.75
CA ASP A 577 23.17 -14.74 -1.55
C ASP A 577 23.13 -16.19 -2.08
N ALA A 578 22.66 -17.12 -1.25
CA ALA A 578 22.61 -18.54 -1.57
C ALA A 578 21.74 -18.84 -2.81
N VAL A 579 20.66 -18.08 -3.00
CA VAL A 579 19.70 -18.28 -4.09
C VAL A 579 20.30 -17.88 -5.44
N LYS A 580 20.91 -16.68 -5.51
CA LYS A 580 21.61 -16.23 -6.73
C LYS A 580 22.83 -17.09 -7.04
N ASN A 581 23.61 -17.45 -6.01
CA ASN A 581 24.76 -18.35 -6.18
C ASN A 581 24.36 -19.72 -6.72
N TYR A 582 23.24 -20.28 -6.24
CA TYR A 582 22.70 -21.52 -6.77
C TYR A 582 22.28 -21.37 -8.23
N ALA A 583 21.55 -20.31 -8.56
CA ALA A 583 21.11 -20.05 -9.93
C ALA A 583 22.29 -19.92 -10.91
N LEU A 584 23.33 -19.16 -10.55
CA LEU A 584 24.55 -19.06 -11.37
C LEU A 584 25.24 -20.42 -11.54
N LYS A 585 25.32 -21.25 -10.49
CA LYS A 585 25.84 -22.62 -10.61
C LYS A 585 24.98 -23.50 -11.51
N LEU A 586 23.67 -23.33 -11.50
CA LEU A 586 22.75 -24.05 -12.39
C LEU A 586 22.96 -23.63 -13.86
N ILE A 587 23.15 -22.34 -14.12
CA ILE A 587 23.37 -21.78 -15.47
C ILE A 587 24.67 -22.30 -16.11
N ARG A 588 25.69 -22.61 -15.29
CA ARG A 588 26.98 -23.16 -15.76
C ARG A 588 26.90 -24.62 -16.21
N LYS A 589 25.86 -25.36 -15.80
CA LYS A 589 25.64 -26.75 -16.21
C LYS A 589 24.92 -26.79 -17.56
#